data_AF-A0A3D0M644-F1
#
_entry.id   AF-A0A3D0M644-F1
#
_cell.length_a   1.000
_cell.length_b   1.000
_cell.length_c   1.000
_cell.angle_alpha   90.00
_cell.angle_beta   90.00
_cell.angle_gamma   90.00
#
_symmetry.space_group_name_H-M   'P 1'
#
loop_
_entity.id
_entity.type
_entity.pdbx_description
1 polymer ?
#
loop_
_entity_poly.entity_id
_entity_poly.type
_entity_poly.pdbx_seq_one_letter_code
_entity_poly.pdbx_strand_id
1 'polypeptide(L)'
;MLGDSIRTIYMSRMTENLVILRKKLKLTQAELAKRVGIGRQTLMDIENKKRPMTWNVFMSLFGVFRENEDTNSLLVFYSISTKELTKFITNS
;
A
#
# COMPACT_ATOMS: atom_id res chain seq x y z
N MET A 1 11.57 11.10 -12.87
CA MET A 1 11.41 10.49 -11.53
C MET A 1 10.07 10.93 -10.96
N LEU A 2 9.37 10.08 -10.19
CA LEU A 2 8.21 10.52 -9.40
C LEU A 2 8.66 11.51 -8.33
N GLY A 3 8.03 12.68 -8.25
CA GLY A 3 8.32 13.68 -7.22
C GLY A 3 7.85 13.24 -5.83
N ASP A 4 8.48 13.75 -4.78
CA ASP A 4 8.18 13.38 -3.39
C ASP A 4 6.76 13.73 -2.95
N SER A 5 6.19 14.82 -3.48
CA SER A 5 4.79 15.19 -3.27
C SER A 5 3.84 14.11 -3.77
N ILE A 6 4.10 13.56 -4.96
CA ILE A 6 3.28 12.52 -5.58
C ILE A 6 3.40 11.21 -4.80
N ARG A 7 4.62 10.83 -4.37
CA ARG A 7 4.81 9.66 -3.49
C ARG A 7 4.02 9.78 -2.19
N THR A 8 4.01 10.97 -1.59
CA THR A 8 3.24 11.25 -0.37
C THR A 8 1.74 11.07 -0.59
N ILE A 9 1.21 11.50 -1.73
CA ILE A 9 -0.20 11.28 -2.10
C ILE A 9 -0.53 9.78 -2.17
N TYR A 10 0.30 8.99 -2.84
CA TYR A 10 0.08 7.54 -2.94
C TYR A 10 0.16 6.84 -1.57
N MET A 11 1.12 7.22 -0.73
CA MET A 11 1.24 6.70 0.64
C MET A 11 0.04 7.08 1.52
N SER A 12 -0.49 8.31 1.38
CA SER A 12 -1.70 8.73 2.12
C SER A 12 -2.91 7.90 1.72
N ARG A 13 -3.16 7.76 0.41
CA ARG A 13 -4.28 6.96 -0.12
C ARG A 13 -4.18 5.50 0.30
N MET A 14 -2.98 4.91 0.27
CA MET A 14 -2.76 3.55 0.78
C MET A 14 -3.06 3.48 2.27
N THR A 15 -2.56 4.40 3.08
CA THR A 15 -2.76 4.42 4.54
C THR A 15 -4.24 4.53 4.89
N GLU A 16 -4.99 5.40 4.21
CA GLU A 16 -6.43 5.58 4.40
C GLU A 16 -7.25 4.31 4.10
N ASN A 17 -6.79 3.48 3.16
CA ASN A 17 -7.53 2.31 2.68
C ASN A 17 -6.89 0.97 3.12
N LEU A 18 -5.82 1.01 3.92
CA LEU A 18 -5.01 -0.16 4.26
C LEU A 18 -5.81 -1.25 4.97
N VAL A 19 -6.67 -0.85 5.92
CA VAL A 19 -7.55 -1.79 6.64
C VAL A 19 -8.52 -2.48 5.70
N ILE A 20 -9.09 -1.75 4.73
CA ILE A 20 -10.05 -2.28 3.75
C ILE A 20 -9.33 -3.30 2.84
N LEU A 21 -8.20 -2.90 2.27
CA LEU A 21 -7.38 -3.75 1.40
C LEU A 21 -6.94 -5.03 2.12
N ARG A 22 -6.45 -4.92 3.36
CA ARG A 22 -6.07 -6.08 4.17
C ARG A 22 -7.25 -7.01 4.45
N LYS A 23 -8.39 -6.47 4.88
CA LYS A 23 -9.59 -7.26 5.18
C LYS A 23 -10.14 -7.94 3.94
N LYS A 24 -10.02 -7.33 2.76
CA LYS A 24 -10.41 -7.93 1.48
C LYS A 24 -9.58 -9.19 1.17
N LEU A 25 -8.30 -9.22 1.54
CA LEU A 25 -7.46 -10.43 1.51
C LEU A 25 -7.71 -11.41 2.66
N LYS A 26 -8.62 -11.11 3.59
CA LYS A 26 -8.88 -11.89 4.82
C LYS A 26 -7.65 -12.08 5.71
N LEU A 27 -6.72 -11.12 5.69
CA LEU A 27 -5.49 -11.18 6.48
C LEU A 27 -5.64 -10.46 7.83
N THR A 28 -5.01 -11.02 8.86
CA THR A 28 -4.72 -10.33 10.11
C THR A 28 -3.58 -9.32 9.91
N GLN A 29 -3.43 -8.40 10.88
CA GLN A 29 -2.30 -7.46 10.87
C GLN A 29 -0.95 -8.20 10.91
N ALA A 30 -0.85 -9.29 11.66
CA ALA A 30 0.39 -10.05 11.79
C ALA A 30 0.78 -10.70 10.46
N GLU A 31 -0.17 -11.28 9.73
CA GLU A 31 0.08 -11.93 8.45
C GLU A 31 0.50 -10.94 7.37
N LEU A 32 -0.20 -9.81 7.25
CA LEU A 32 0.19 -8.78 6.28
C LEU A 32 1.56 -8.19 6.63
N ALA A 33 1.82 -7.88 7.90
CA ALA A 33 3.10 -7.34 8.35
C ALA A 33 4.26 -8.29 8.02
N LYS A 34 4.07 -9.59 8.28
CA LYS A 34 5.04 -10.64 7.91
C LYS A 34 5.30 -10.68 6.40
N ARG A 35 4.25 -10.60 5.56
CA ARG A 35 4.39 -10.61 4.10
C ARG A 35 5.19 -9.43 3.57
N VAL A 36 5.06 -8.24 4.18
CA VAL A 36 5.74 -7.02 3.73
C VAL A 36 7.03 -6.70 4.51
N GLY A 37 7.48 -7.60 5.38
CA GLY A 37 8.76 -7.48 6.09
C GLY A 37 8.79 -6.42 7.19
N ILE A 38 7.66 -6.14 7.85
CA ILE A 38 7.56 -5.19 8.97
C ILE A 38 7.00 -5.85 10.23
N GLY A 39 7.17 -5.21 11.39
CA GLY A 39 6.55 -5.68 12.63
C GLY A 39 5.03 -5.49 12.64
N ARG A 40 4.29 -6.38 13.30
CA ARG A 40 2.83 -6.25 13.50
C ARG A 40 2.45 -4.87 14.07
N GLN A 41 3.20 -4.43 15.08
CA GLN A 41 2.99 -3.13 15.73
C GLN A 41 3.14 -1.98 14.74
N THR A 42 4.13 -2.06 13.84
CA THR A 42 4.32 -1.08 12.78
C THR A 42 3.12 -1.00 11.84
N LEU A 43 2.60 -2.14 11.38
CA LEU A 43 1.42 -2.15 10.51
C LEU A 43 0.20 -1.56 11.25
N MET A 44 0.01 -1.94 12.51
CA MET A 44 -1.08 -1.41 13.34
C MET A 44 -0.97 0.11 13.51
N ASP A 45 0.23 0.66 13.75
CA ASP A 45 0.43 2.10 13.89
C ASP A 45 0.22 2.86 12.58
N ILE A 46 0.56 2.24 11.43
CA ILE A 46 0.25 2.80 10.12
C ILE A 46 -1.28 2.81 9.89
N GLU A 47 -1.97 1.69 10.12
CA GLU A 47 -3.44 1.61 9.97
C GLU A 47 -4.17 2.63 10.85
N ASN A 48 -3.64 2.89 12.05
CA ASN A 48 -4.19 3.87 12.98
C ASN A 48 -3.64 5.29 12.76
N LYS A 49 -2.85 5.53 11.70
CA LYS A 49 -2.23 6.83 11.36
C LYS A 49 -1.33 7.41 12.47
N LYS A 50 -0.87 6.58 13.40
CA LYS A 50 0.10 6.94 14.45
C LYS A 50 1.53 6.98 13.93
N ARG A 51 1.82 6.25 12.85
CA ARG A 51 3.12 6.22 12.18
C ARG A 51 2.95 6.51 10.68
N PRO A 52 3.74 7.42 10.09
CA PRO A 52 3.74 7.61 8.65
C PRO A 52 4.27 6.39 7.92
N MET A 53 3.66 6.04 6.79
CA MET A 53 4.14 5.01 5.88
C MET A 53 5.40 5.50 5.15
N THR A 54 6.39 4.62 4.98
CA THR A 54 7.55 4.90 4.13
C THR A 54 7.32 4.38 2.71
N TRP A 55 8.05 4.93 1.73
CA TRP A 55 7.91 4.53 0.33
C TRP A 55 8.21 3.03 0.11
N ASN A 56 9.20 2.48 0.82
CA ASN A 56 9.53 1.05 0.74
C ASN A 56 8.37 0.17 1.24
N VAL A 57 7.72 0.56 2.34
CA VAL A 57 6.54 -0.16 2.85
C VAL A 57 5.37 -0.04 1.86
N PHE A 58 5.18 1.14 1.26
CA PHE A 58 4.18 1.33 0.22
C PHE A 58 4.41 0.39 -0.98
N MET A 59 5.64 0.28 -1.47
CA MET A 59 5.98 -0.61 -2.59
C MET A 59 5.71 -2.08 -2.28
N SER A 60 6.09 -2.55 -1.10
CA SER A 60 5.80 -3.92 -0.66
C SER A 60 4.29 -4.19 -0.56
N LEU A 61 3.53 -3.26 0.04
CA LEU A 61 2.07 -3.36 0.12
C LEU A 61 1.41 -3.33 -1.26
N PHE A 62 1.88 -2.43 -2.12
CA PHE A 62 1.37 -2.28 -3.48
C PHE A 62 1.53 -3.58 -4.28
N GLY A 63 2.69 -4.25 -4.19
CA GLY A 63 2.91 -5.56 -4.80
C GLY A 63 1.90 -6.60 -4.31
N VAL A 64 1.79 -6.78 -2.99
CA VAL A 64 0.87 -7.75 -2.38
C VAL A 64 -0.58 -7.51 -2.81
N PHE A 65 -1.04 -6.25 -2.83
CA PHE A 65 -2.42 -5.94 -3.20
C PHE A 65 -2.67 -5.97 -4.71
N ARG A 66 -1.65 -5.75 -5.54
CA ARG A 66 -1.79 -5.79 -7.00
C ARG A 66 -1.91 -7.22 -7.53
N GLU A 67 -1.33 -8.20 -6.84
CA GLU A 67 -1.37 -9.62 -7.25
C GLU A 67 -2.74 -10.29 -7.06
N ASN A 68 -3.64 -9.69 -6.28
CA ASN A 68 -5.00 -10.18 -6.09
C ASN A 68 -5.99 -9.28 -6.84
N GLU A 69 -6.81 -9.86 -7.71
CA GLU A 69 -7.74 -9.15 -8.60
C GLU A 69 -8.69 -8.20 -7.86
N ASP A 70 -9.21 -8.68 -6.73
CA ASP A 70 -10.14 -7.99 -5.85
C ASP A 70 -9.51 -6.73 -5.24
N THR A 71 -8.30 -6.83 -4.67
CA THR A 71 -7.59 -5.66 -4.13
C THR A 71 -6.98 -4.79 -5.22
N ASN A 72 -6.58 -5.35 -6.36
CA ASN A 72 -6.07 -4.57 -7.50
C ASN A 72 -7.16 -3.63 -8.04
N SER A 73 -8.39 -4.11 -8.15
CA SER A 73 -9.55 -3.29 -8.51
C SER A 73 -9.74 -2.13 -7.51
N LEU A 74 -9.58 -2.39 -6.21
CA LEU A 74 -9.63 -1.34 -5.18
C LEU A 74 -8.46 -0.35 -5.27
N LEU A 75 -7.25 -0.80 -5.61
CA LEU A 75 -6.11 0.11 -5.82
C LEU A 75 -6.40 1.10 -6.96
N VAL A 76 -7.05 0.65 -8.04
CA VAL A 76 -7.48 1.53 -9.13
C VAL A 76 -8.58 2.48 -8.65
N PHE A 77 -9.60 1.97 -7.96
CA PHE A 77 -10.72 2.75 -7.44
C PHE A 77 -10.25 3.88 -6.50
N TYR A 78 -9.35 3.60 -5.57
CA TYR A 78 -8.79 4.59 -4.66
C TYR A 78 -7.67 5.45 -5.27
N SER A 79 -7.45 5.37 -6.59
CA SER A 79 -6.39 6.11 -7.29
C SER A 79 -4.99 5.90 -6.69
N ILE A 80 -4.74 4.68 -6.19
CA ILE A 80 -3.42 4.22 -5.72
C ILE A 80 -2.65 3.62 -6.91
N SER A 81 -3.29 2.75 -7.68
CA SER A 81 -2.74 2.22 -8.94
C SER A 81 -3.11 3.13 -10.10
N THR A 82 -2.16 3.95 -10.54
CA THR A 82 -2.34 4.89 -11.65
C THR A 82 -1.47 4.51 -12.84
N LYS A 83 -1.81 5.05 -14.02
CA LYS A 83 -0.95 4.90 -15.21
C LYS A 83 0.44 5.49 -14.98
N GLU A 84 0.52 6.60 -14.25
CA GLU A 84 1.78 7.24 -13.89
C GLU A 84 2.64 6.34 -13.00
N LEU A 85 2.07 5.80 -11.91
CA LEU A 85 2.78 4.88 -11.03
C LEU A 85 3.21 3.61 -11.77
N THR A 86 2.34 3.08 -12.63
CA THR A 86 2.65 1.91 -13.46
C THR A 86 3.84 2.19 -14.37
N LYS A 87 3.82 3.33 -15.10
CA LYS A 87 4.92 3.74 -15.98
C LYS A 87 6.23 3.93 -15.20
N PHE A 88 6.15 4.48 -13.99
CA PHE A 88 7.32 4.59 -13.12
C PHE A 88 7.91 3.22 -12.79
N ILE A 89 7.09 2.26 -12.36
CA ILE A 89 7.55 0.92 -11.97
C ILE A 89 8.12 0.14 -13.17
N THR A 90 7.53 0.26 -14.37
CA THR A 90 7.97 -0.50 -15.56
C THR A 90 9.18 0.11 -16.28
N ASN A 91 9.45 1.39 -16.06
CA ASN A 91 10.55 2.11 -16.72
C ASN A 91 11.74 2.35 -15.77
N SER A 92 11.78 1.65 -14.64
CA SER A 92 12.87 1.70 -13.65
C SER A 92 13.80 0.51 -13.78
#